data_AF-A0A7Y0R1I5-F1
#
_entry.id   AF-A0A7Y0R1I5-F1
#
_cell.length_a   1.000
_cell.length_b   1.000
_cell.length_c   1.000
_cell.angle_alpha   90.00
_cell.angle_beta   90.00
_cell.angle_gamma   90.00
#
_symmetry.space_group_name_H-M   'P 1'
#
loop_
_entity.id
_entity.type
_entity.pdbx_description
1 polymer ?
#
loop_
_entity_poly.entity_id
_entity_poly.type
_entity_poly.pdbx_seq_one_letter_code
_entity_poly.pdbx_strand_id
1 'polypeptide(L)'
;MSHQQVSRINDVLFYIHQDISRDLSAKELADVAAYSEQHFHRIFKDVVGEPIHQYIRRTRMEYAANQLMFDTGSSVLDIAN
;
A
#
# COMPACT_ATOMS: atom_id res chain seq x y z
N MET A 1 18.81 -9.81 5.81
CA MET A 1 17.36 -10.08 5.84
C MET A 1 17.12 -11.54 5.46
N SER A 2 16.21 -12.24 6.12
CA SER A 2 15.90 -13.64 5.79
C SER A 2 15.01 -13.72 4.55
N HIS A 3 15.14 -14.78 3.76
CA HIS A 3 14.32 -15.00 2.56
C HIS A 3 12.81 -15.07 2.89
N GLN A 4 12.47 -15.55 4.09
CA GLN A 4 11.09 -15.62 4.57
C GLN A 4 10.49 -14.24 4.86
N GLN A 5 11.26 -13.31 5.44
CA GLN A 5 10.80 -11.94 5.68
C GLN A 5 10.48 -11.24 4.35
N VAL A 6 11.35 -11.37 3.35
CA VAL A 6 11.13 -10.76 2.04
C VAL A 6 9.89 -11.34 1.36
N SER A 7 9.70 -12.66 1.42
CA SER A 7 8.48 -13.30 0.87
C SER A 7 7.21 -12.75 1.50
N ARG A 8 7.14 -12.66 2.83
CA ARG A 8 5.97 -12.12 3.55
C ARG A 8 5.69 -10.67 3.21
N ILE A 9 6.73 -9.85 3.05
CA ILE A 9 6.55 -8.46 2.61
C ILE A 9 6.05 -8.40 1.17
N ASN A 10 6.49 -9.29 0.28
CA ASN A 10 5.95 -9.36 -1.07
C ASN A 10 4.45 -9.70 -1.08
N ASP A 11 3.99 -10.59 -0.20
CA ASP A 11 2.55 -10.90 -0.04
C ASP A 11 1.75 -9.65 0.36
N VAL A 12 2.30 -8.86 1.28
CA VAL A 12 1.71 -7.57 1.69
C VAL A 12 1.67 -6.57 0.52
N LEU A 13 2.77 -6.44 -0.23
CA LEU A 13 2.82 -5.56 -1.40
C LEU A 13 1.79 -5.98 -2.44
N PHE A 14 1.70 -7.27 -2.74
CA PHE A 14 0.67 -7.81 -3.63
C PHE A 14 -0.73 -7.45 -3.16
N TYR A 15 -1.00 -7.62 -1.87
CA TYR A 15 -2.29 -7.29 -1.27
C TYR A 15 -2.64 -5.79 -1.30
N ILE A 16 -1.64 -4.92 -1.12
CA ILE A 16 -1.80 -3.45 -1.25
C ILE A 16 -2.13 -3.08 -2.70
N HIS A 17 -1.42 -3.67 -3.68
CA HIS A 17 -1.59 -3.33 -5.10
C HIS A 17 -2.82 -3.94 -5.74
N GLN A 18 -3.42 -4.97 -5.13
CA GLN A 18 -4.68 -5.54 -5.58
C GLN A 18 -5.82 -4.50 -5.53
N ASP A 19 -5.83 -3.65 -4.50
CA ASP A 19 -6.74 -2.51 -4.41
C ASP A 19 -6.13 -1.47 -3.44
N ILE A 20 -5.51 -0.43 -4.01
CA ILE A 20 -4.90 0.66 -3.23
C ILE A 20 -5.91 1.73 -2.78
N SER A 21 -7.11 1.71 -3.38
CA SER A 21 -8.15 2.71 -3.18
C SER A 21 -8.97 2.47 -1.91
N ARG A 22 -9.11 1.20 -1.51
CA ARG A 22 -9.78 0.82 -0.26
C ARG A 22 -9.01 1.25 0.97
N ASP A 23 -9.68 1.22 2.13
CA ASP A 23 -9.02 1.42 3.41
C ASP A 23 -8.08 0.25 3.73
N LEU A 24 -6.85 0.58 4.12
CA LEU A 24 -5.75 -0.35 4.36
C LEU A 24 -5.19 -0.07 5.75
N SER A 25 -5.57 -0.89 6.73
CA SER A 25 -5.11 -0.72 8.11
C SER A 25 -3.75 -1.38 8.33
N ALA A 26 -2.90 -0.80 9.18
CA ALA A 26 -1.61 -1.40 9.52
C ALA A 26 -1.77 -2.79 10.17
N LYS A 27 -2.86 -2.99 10.93
CA LYS A 27 -3.24 -4.26 11.54
C LYS A 27 -3.47 -5.36 10.51
N GLU A 28 -4.34 -5.09 9.54
CA GLU A 28 -4.67 -6.03 8.47
C GLU A 28 -3.44 -6.42 7.66
N LEU A 29 -2.57 -5.46 7.33
CA LEU A 29 -1.33 -5.73 6.59
C LEU A 29 -0.32 -6.52 7.43
N ALA A 30 -0.28 -6.33 8.74
CA ALA A 30 0.53 -7.13 9.64
C ALA A 30 0.02 -8.58 9.72
N ASP A 31 -1.30 -8.77 9.72
CA ASP A 31 -1.94 -10.09 9.70
C ASP A 31 -1.58 -10.85 8.40
N VAL A 32 -1.60 -10.17 7.24
CA VAL A 32 -1.15 -10.74 5.95
C VAL A 32 0.31 -11.20 6.02
N ALA A 33 1.18 -10.45 6.69
CA ALA A 33 2.59 -10.81 6.89
C ALA A 33 2.82 -11.88 7.98
N ALA A 34 1.77 -12.32 8.68
CA ALA A 34 1.82 -13.14 9.88
C ALA A 34 2.79 -12.56 10.94
N TYR A 35 2.66 -11.27 11.22
CA TYR A 35 3.43 -10.52 12.21
C TYR A 35 2.52 -9.69 13.14
N SER A 36 3.03 -9.34 14.32
CA SER A 36 2.42 -8.26 15.10
C SER A 36 2.65 -6.91 14.41
N GLU A 37 1.77 -5.94 14.61
CA GLU A 37 1.87 -4.60 14.02
C GLU A 37 3.24 -3.95 14.25
N GLN A 38 3.76 -4.03 15.48
CA GLN A 38 5.05 -3.43 15.82
C GLN A 38 6.21 -4.08 15.05
N HIS A 39 6.21 -5.42 14.92
CA HIS A 39 7.25 -6.12 14.19
C HIS A 39 7.12 -5.85 12.69
N PHE A 40 5.89 -5.86 12.18
CA PHE A 40 5.57 -5.54 10.79
C PHE A 40 6.11 -4.16 10.40
N HIS A 41 5.87 -3.12 11.19
CA HIS A 41 6.40 -1.78 10.90
C HIS A 41 7.93 -1.75 10.74
N ARG A 42 8.66 -2.49 11.58
CA ARG A 42 10.12 -2.58 11.51
C ARG A 42 10.56 -3.34 10.26
N ILE A 43 10.04 -4.55 10.06
CA ILE A 43 10.44 -5.40 8.93
C ILE A 43 10.05 -4.77 7.59
N PHE A 44 8.86 -4.17 7.49
CA PHE A 44 8.42 -3.49 6.27
C PHE A 44 9.40 -2.37 5.91
N LYS A 45 9.76 -1.50 6.87
CA LYS A 45 10.72 -0.42 6.61
C LYS A 45 12.09 -0.97 6.24
N ASP A 46 12.54 -2.03 6.90
CA ASP A 46 13.85 -2.65 6.63
C ASP A 46 13.92 -3.29 5.23
N VAL A 47 12.80 -3.82 4.72
CA VAL A 47 12.73 -4.48 3.39
C VAL A 47 12.42 -3.49 2.27
N VAL A 48 11.45 -2.58 2.48
CA VAL A 48 10.94 -1.65 1.45
C VAL A 48 11.72 -0.33 1.45
N GLY A 49 12.38 0.03 2.54
CA GLY A 49 13.16 1.26 2.69
C GLY A 49 12.36 2.45 3.22
N GLU A 50 11.03 2.34 3.33
CA GLU A 50 10.16 3.39 3.89
C GLU A 50 9.07 2.82 4.81
N PRO A 51 8.53 3.60 5.75
CA PRO A 51 7.39 3.18 6.57
C PRO A 51 6.14 2.88 5.74
N ILE A 52 5.36 1.87 6.16
CA ILE A 52 4.14 1.45 5.45
C ILE A 52 3.13 2.59 5.17
N HIS A 53 2.92 3.49 6.12
CA HIS A 53 1.99 4.61 5.93
C HIS A 53 2.46 5.58 4.84
N GLN A 54 3.77 5.78 4.72
CA GLN A 54 4.37 6.62 3.70
C GLN A 54 4.28 5.93 2.33
N TYR A 55 4.55 4.62 2.28
CA TYR A 55 4.38 3.80 1.09
C TYR A 55 2.95 3.89 0.53
N ILE A 56 1.94 3.60 1.35
CA ILE A 56 0.52 3.65 0.94
C ILE A 56 0.16 5.05 0.44
N ARG A 57 0.56 6.09 1.17
CA ARG A 57 0.25 7.47 0.79
C ARG A 57 0.87 7.83 -0.57
N ARG A 58 2.13 7.46 -0.79
CA ARG A 58 2.84 7.69 -2.06
C ARG A 58 2.16 6.93 -3.20
N THR A 59 1.87 5.64 -3.02
CA THR A 59 1.20 4.83 -4.06
C THR A 59 -0.21 5.33 -4.37
N ARG A 60 -0.98 5.79 -3.37
CA ARG A 60 -2.29 6.42 -3.61
C ARG A 60 -2.18 7.70 -4.42
N MET A 61 -1.17 8.54 -4.15
CA MET A 61 -0.92 9.75 -4.94
C MET A 61 -0.55 9.41 -6.39
N GLU A 62 0.34 8.44 -6.59
CA GLU A 62 0.71 7.94 -7.92
C GLU A 62 -0.52 7.38 -8.66
N TYR A 63 -1.36 6.61 -7.98
CA TYR A 63 -2.59 6.06 -8.54
C TYR A 63 -3.59 7.15 -8.94
N ALA A 64 -3.83 8.15 -8.08
CA ALA A 64 -4.72 9.27 -8.37
C ALA A 64 -4.19 10.15 -9.52
N ALA A 65 -2.88 10.42 -9.56
CA ALA A 65 -2.27 11.16 -10.65
C ALA A 65 -2.42 10.42 -11.99
N ASN A 66 -2.21 9.11 -12.02
CA ASN A 66 -2.43 8.30 -13.21
C ASN A 66 -3.90 8.33 -13.64
N GLN A 67 -4.85 8.19 -12.72
CA GLN A 67 -6.27 8.32 -13.05
C GLN A 67 -6.58 9.68 -13.69
N LEU A 68 -6.12 10.80 -13.11
CA LEU A 68 -6.35 12.12 -13.69
C LEU A 68 -5.72 12.32 -15.07
N MET A 69 -4.57 11.68 -15.33
CA MET A 69 -3.87 11.80 -16.61
C MET A 69 -4.48 10.96 -17.72
N PHE A 70 -5.04 9.80 -17.40
CA PHE A 70 -5.51 8.81 -18.38
C PHE A 70 -7.02 8.67 -18.46
N ASP A 71 -7.75 9.14 -17.44
CA ASP A 71 -9.20 9.19 -17.45
C ASP A 71 -9.67 10.49 -18.10
N THR A 72 -9.73 10.48 -19.44
CA THR A 72 -10.30 11.57 -20.25
C THR A 72 -11.84 11.61 -20.22
N GLY A 73 -12.49 10.71 -19.47
CA GLY A 73 -13.95 10.58 -19.34
C GLY A 73 -14.51 11.02 -17.98
N SER A 74 -13.73 10.93 -16.90
CA SER A 74 -14.09 11.51 -15.60
C SER A 74 -13.88 13.02 -15.63
N SER A 75 -14.85 13.72 -16.19
CA SER A 75 -14.90 15.17 -16.08
C SER A 75 -14.80 15.57 -14.60
N VAL A 76 -14.14 16.69 -14.33
CA VAL A 76 -13.97 17.33 -13.01
C VAL A 76 -15.31 17.56 -12.26
N LEU A 77 -16.46 17.23 -12.85
CA LEU A 77 -17.80 17.33 -12.29
C LEU A 77 -18.21 16.17 -11.37
N ASP A 78 -17.64 14.96 -11.48
CA ASP A 78 -18.16 13.80 -10.70
C ASP A 78 -17.57 13.68 -9.28
N ILE A 79 -16.72 14.61 -8.84
CA ILE A 79 -16.14 14.63 -7.48
C ILE A 79 -17.01 15.43 -6.48
N ALA A 80 -18.23 15.83 -6.86
CA ALA A 80 -19.16 16.48 -5.95
C ALA A 80 -20.54 15.83 -5.99
N ASN A 81 -20.73 14.78 -5.19
CA ASN A 81 -21.98 14.48 -4.48
C ASN A 81 -21.72 13.60 -3.25
#